data_AF-A0A920VB16-F1
#
_entry.id   AF-A0A920VB16-F1
#
_cell.length_a   1.000
_cell.length_b   1.000
_cell.length_c   1.000
_cell.angle_alpha   90.00
_cell.angle_beta   90.00
_cell.angle_gamma   90.00
#
_symmetry.space_group_name_H-M   'P 1'
#
loop_
_entity.id
_entity.type
_entity.pdbx_description
1 polymer ?
#
loop_
_entity_poly.entity_id
_entity_poly.type
_entity_poly.pdbx_seq_one_letter_code
_entity_poly.pdbx_strand_id
1 'polypeptide(L)'
;MNLHEYQAKRLFADYGLPVSVGYAADTSDEAVAAAERIGGKAWVCKVQVHAGGRGKAGGVQLVDSIERSVRLRNVGSVGDW
;
A
#
# COMPACT_ATOMS: atom_id res chain seq x y z
N MET A 1 12.03 -18.87 0.06
CA MET A 1 11.40 -17.93 1.02
C MET A 1 11.07 -16.67 0.23
N ASN A 2 9.85 -16.13 0.39
CA ASN A 2 9.39 -14.95 -0.35
C ASN A 2 9.22 -13.78 0.63
N LEU A 3 9.35 -12.55 0.13
CA LEU A 3 9.07 -11.31 0.85
C LEU A 3 7.77 -10.68 0.34
N HIS A 4 7.09 -9.95 1.21
CA HIS A 4 6.00 -9.05 0.82
C HIS A 4 6.54 -7.80 0.11
N GLU A 5 5.70 -7.11 -0.67
CA GLU A 5 6.10 -5.93 -1.44
C GLU A 5 6.62 -4.81 -0.52
N TYR A 6 5.95 -4.56 0.62
CA TYR A 6 6.38 -3.52 1.55
C TYR A 6 7.75 -3.82 2.19
N GLN A 7 8.07 -5.11 2.41
CA GLN A 7 9.36 -5.54 2.96
C GLN A 7 10.48 -5.33 1.94
N ALA A 8 10.23 -5.71 0.68
CA ALA A 8 11.17 -5.46 -0.41
C ALA A 8 11.40 -3.95 -0.63
N LYS A 9 10.34 -3.14 -0.57
CA LYS A 9 10.45 -1.68 -0.66
C LYS A 9 11.27 -1.08 0.47
N ARG A 10 11.09 -1.55 1.70
CA ARG A 10 11.91 -1.12 2.84
C ARG A 10 13.38 -1.44 2.62
N LEU A 11 13.68 -2.66 2.17
CA LEU A 11 15.05 -3.05 1.84
C LEU A 11 15.65 -2.17 0.73
N PHE A 12 14.88 -1.86 -0.31
CA PHE A 12 15.33 -0.95 -1.37
C PHE A 12 15.60 0.46 -0.85
N ALA A 13 14.74 0.99 0.02
CA ALA A 13 14.94 2.28 0.67
C ALA A 13 16.21 2.31 1.53
N ASP A 14 16.46 1.26 2.32
CA ASP A 14 17.65 1.12 3.17
C ASP A 14 18.95 1.14 2.34
N TYR A 15 18.87 0.73 1.07
CA TYR A 15 19.99 0.74 0.11
C TYR A 15 19.99 1.99 -0.80
N GLY A 16 19.16 2.99 -0.52
CA GLY A 16 19.11 4.25 -1.26
C GLY A 16 18.48 4.16 -2.66
N LEU A 17 17.79 3.07 -2.97
CA LEU A 17 17.03 2.96 -4.23
C LEU A 17 15.71 3.73 -4.12
N PRO A 18 15.29 4.43 -5.18
CA PRO A 18 14.04 5.18 -5.16
C PRO A 18 12.85 4.23 -5.04
N VAL A 19 12.05 4.44 -4.00
CA VAL A 19 10.78 3.74 -3.80
C VAL A 19 9.67 4.75 -3.52
N SER A 20 8.44 4.41 -3.89
CA SER A 20 7.29 5.22 -3.52
C SER A 20 7.12 5.22 -2.00
N VAL A 21 6.74 6.37 -1.43
CA VAL A 21 6.36 6.45 -0.02
C VAL A 21 5.15 5.55 0.19
N GLY A 22 5.16 4.77 1.27
CA GLY A 22 3.99 4.03 1.65
C GLY A 22 4.12 3.29 2.98
N TYR A 23 2.96 2.96 3.57
CA TYR A 23 2.87 2.39 4.91
C TYR A 23 2.00 1.14 4.91
N ALA A 24 2.52 0.05 5.48
CA ALA A 24 1.73 -1.14 5.74
C ALA A 24 0.68 -0.87 6.81
N ALA A 25 -0.52 -1.40 6.60
CA ALA A 25 -1.68 -1.24 7.46
C ALA A 25 -2.44 -2.57 7.57
N ASP A 26 -2.64 -3.04 8.78
CA ASP A 26 -3.39 -4.27 9.05
C ASP A 26 -4.89 -3.97 9.22
N THR A 27 -5.23 -2.72 9.53
CA THR A 27 -6.60 -2.24 9.74
C THR A 27 -7.01 -1.14 8.76
N SER A 28 -8.32 -0.92 8.65
CA SER A 28 -8.88 0.21 7.89
C SER A 28 -8.40 1.56 8.42
N ASP A 29 -8.31 1.68 9.74
CA ASP A 29 -8.00 2.95 10.40
C ASP A 29 -6.52 3.29 10.21
N GLU A 30 -5.64 2.28 10.22
CA GLU A 30 -4.24 2.45 9.83
C GLU A 30 -4.08 2.84 8.36
N ALA A 31 -4.94 2.33 7.47
CA ALA A 31 -4.91 2.71 6.06
C ALA A 31 -5.33 4.17 5.85
N VAL A 32 -6.36 4.63 6.58
CA VAL A 32 -6.78 6.04 6.62
C VAL A 32 -5.63 6.91 7.13
N ALA A 33 -5.06 6.56 8.29
CA ALA A 33 -3.95 7.31 8.87
C ALA A 33 -2.71 7.32 7.96
N ALA A 34 -2.45 6.22 7.23
CA ALA A 34 -1.39 6.15 6.24
C ALA A 34 -1.65 7.11 5.06
N ALA A 35 -2.87 7.15 4.54
CA ALA A 35 -3.25 8.09 3.49
C ALA A 35 -3.08 9.55 3.94
N GLU A 36 -3.49 9.87 5.16
CA GLU A 36 -3.31 11.21 5.75
C GLU A 36 -1.83 11.59 5.89
N ARG A 37 -0.97 10.65 6.32
CA ARG A 37 0.48 10.87 6.44
C ARG A 37 1.17 11.08 5.10
N ILE A 38 0.71 10.38 4.07
CA ILE A 38 1.24 10.53 2.72
C ILE A 38 0.79 11.88 2.15
N GLY A 39 -0.46 12.28 2.42
CA GLY A 39 -1.06 13.47 1.84
C GLY A 39 -1.40 13.25 0.35
N GLY A 40 -1.78 14.31 -0.35
CA GLY A 40 -2.14 14.22 -1.77
C GLY A 40 -3.64 14.07 -2.03
N LYS A 41 -3.98 13.67 -3.26
CA LYS A 41 -5.37 13.59 -3.77
C LYS A 41 -5.79 12.17 -4.13
N ALA A 42 -4.84 11.24 -4.24
CA ALA A 42 -5.11 9.85 -4.57
C ALA A 42 -4.00 8.94 -4.02
N TRP A 43 -4.38 7.74 -3.65
CA TRP A 43 -3.50 6.72 -3.09
C TRP A 43 -3.78 5.37 -3.71
N VAL A 44 -2.75 4.52 -3.78
CA VAL A 44 -2.95 3.13 -4.17
C VAL A 44 -2.89 2.21 -2.97
N CYS A 45 -4.00 1.51 -2.74
CA CYS A 45 -4.11 0.47 -1.73
C CYS A 45 -3.83 -0.89 -2.39
N LYS A 46 -2.89 -1.65 -1.83
CA LYS A 46 -2.49 -2.97 -2.35
C LYS A 46 -2.56 -4.03 -1.27
N VAL A 47 -3.23 -5.14 -1.57
CA VAL A 47 -3.16 -6.33 -0.72
C VAL A 47 -1.74 -6.90 -0.73
N GLN A 48 -1.24 -7.38 0.42
CA GLN A 48 0.02 -8.13 0.48
C GLN A 48 -0.26 -9.61 0.46
N VAL A 49 0.17 -10.23 -0.62
CA VAL A 49 0.31 -11.67 -0.74
C VAL A 49 1.59 -11.94 -1.51
N HIS A 50 2.21 -13.10 -1.29
CA HIS A 50 3.40 -13.49 -2.06
C HIS A 50 3.08 -13.78 -3.54
N ALA A 51 1.81 -14.09 -3.84
CA ALA A 51 1.37 -14.35 -5.20
C ALA A 51 1.31 -13.08 -6.06
N GLY A 52 1.60 -13.24 -7.35
CA GLY A 52 1.33 -12.23 -8.37
C GLY A 52 -0.15 -12.12 -8.74
N GLY A 53 -0.48 -11.31 -9.75
CA GLY A 53 -1.86 -11.23 -10.29
C GLY A 53 -2.85 -10.38 -9.48
N ARG A 54 -2.40 -9.72 -8.41
CA ARG A 54 -3.22 -8.91 -7.49
C ARG A 54 -4.06 -7.85 -8.20
N GLY A 55 -3.53 -7.20 -9.23
CA GLY A 55 -4.28 -6.18 -9.98
C GLY A 55 -5.49 -6.74 -10.74
N LYS A 56 -5.32 -7.90 -11.40
CA LYS A 56 -6.43 -8.58 -12.10
C LYS A 56 -7.49 -9.11 -11.14
N ALA A 57 -7.08 -9.48 -9.93
CA ALA A 57 -7.97 -9.96 -8.88
C ALA A 57 -8.66 -8.84 -8.07
N GLY A 58 -8.43 -7.56 -8.40
CA GLY A 58 -9.00 -6.43 -7.66
C GLY A 58 -8.30 -6.12 -6.33
N GLY A 59 -7.15 -6.73 -6.06
CA GLY A 59 -6.32 -6.49 -4.87
C GLY A 59 -5.39 -5.27 -4.99
N VAL A 60 -5.49 -4.48 -6.06
CA VAL A 60 -4.80 -3.21 -6.25
C VAL A 60 -5.84 -2.18 -6.69
N GLN A 61 -6.05 -1.15 -5.88
CA GLN A 61 -7.10 -0.17 -6.10
C GLN A 61 -6.55 1.25 -5.95
N LEU A 62 -6.86 2.13 -6.91
CA LEU A 62 -6.69 3.57 -6.77
C LEU A 62 -7.87 4.14 -5.98
N VAL A 63 -7.55 4.96 -4.99
CA VAL A 63 -8.49 5.56 -4.05
C VAL A 63 -8.25 7.06 -4.04
N ASP A 64 -9.29 7.84 -4.30
CA ASP A 64 -9.28 9.31 -4.42
C ASP A 64 -10.04 10.00 -3.28
N SER A 65 -10.50 9.23 -2.29
CA SER A 65 -11.15 9.72 -1.08
C SER A 65 -10.68 8.92 0.13
N ILE A 66 -10.34 9.62 1.21
CA ILE A 66 -9.86 9.04 2.46
C ILE A 66 -10.88 8.03 3.03
N GLU A 67 -12.18 8.31 2.92
CA GLU A 67 -13.25 7.41 3.37
C GLU A 67 -13.34 6.12 2.53
N ARG A 68 -12.90 6.17 1.26
CA ARG A 68 -12.91 5.02 0.34
C ARG A 68 -11.69 4.11 0.49
N SER A 69 -10.69 4.50 1.31
CA SER A 69 -9.50 3.69 1.60
C SER A 69 -9.83 2.35 2.29
N VAL A 70 -11.07 2.17 2.74
CA VAL A 70 -11.54 1.09 3.62
C VAL A 70 -12.22 -0.07 2.86
N ARG A 71 -11.58 -0.66 1.85
CA ARG A 71 -12.18 -1.86 1.20
C ARG A 71 -11.25 -3.02 0.87
N LEU A 72 -10.00 -2.98 1.30
CA LEU A 72 -9.11 -4.13 1.21
C LEU A 72 -8.87 -4.67 2.62
N ARG A 73 -9.43 -5.85 2.92
CA ARG A 73 -9.02 -6.61 4.11
C ARG A 73 -7.55 -6.98 3.91
N ASN A 74 -6.68 -6.53 4.83
CA ASN A 74 -5.21 -6.55 4.78
C ASN A 74 -4.59 -5.46 3.87
N VAL A 75 -4.57 -4.19 4.31
CA VAL A 75 -4.05 -3.04 3.55
C VAL A 75 -2.52 -2.97 3.62
N GLY A 76 -1.90 -3.78 2.78
CA GLY A 76 -0.46 -3.93 2.73
C GLY A 76 0.49 -2.77 2.58
N SER A 77 0.06 -1.75 1.85
CA SER A 77 0.77 -0.50 1.72
C SER A 77 -0.17 0.50 1.06
N VAL A 78 -0.44 1.62 1.72
CA VAL A 78 -0.95 2.82 1.04
C VAL A 78 0.26 3.55 0.48
N GLY A 79 0.26 3.97 -0.78
CA GLY A 79 1.38 4.72 -1.36
C GLY A 79 0.97 5.79 -2.35
N ASP A 80 1.81 6.81 -2.48
CA ASP A 80 1.66 7.93 -3.41
C ASP A 80 1.93 7.50 -4.87
N TRP A 81 1.26 8.18 -5.80
CA TRP A 81 1.52 8.11 -7.25
C TRP A 81 1.75 9.50 -7.83
#